data_AF-A0A1S1WWN4-F1
#
_entry.id   AF-A0A1S1WWN4-F1
#
_cell.length_a   1.000
_cell.length_b   1.000
_cell.length_c   1.000
_cell.angle_alpha   90.00
_cell.angle_beta   90.00
_cell.angle_gamma   90.00
#
_symmetry.space_group_name_H-M   'P 1'
#
loop_
_entity.id
_entity.type
_entity.pdbx_description
1 polymer ?
#
loop_
_entity_poly.entity_id
_entity_poly.type
_entity_poly.pdbx_seq_one_letter_code
_entity_poly.pdbx_strand_id
1 'polypeptide(L)'
;MSENGVRKSAVLLFSLGQNEAVEVFKYLGPKEVQKISLAMAAINNLSYEQIDDVVADFRNECNARASIGASDEYLRNVLIEALGPDKAANLLDKIMQGNDHSGIESLKWMDPSSAADLIRHEHPQIIATILVHLEPDLSSSILSFFPERMRNEVLIRTATLEGVQPQALRELNDVLTQLLSGSDRIKKSASGGVGLTAEILNFMGGNVEASALSFIREYDPELAQRIQDKMFVFENILDIDDRSIQTILREVQSDSLVIALKGTSTDLKEKIFRNMSQRAAEMLRDDLESKGPVKLSEVEAEQKEILKVVRKLADDGQIVLGSKGGDEGLIE
;
A
#
# COMPACT_ATOMS: atom_id res chain seq x y z
N MET A 1 -25.32 20.12 10.21
CA MET A 1 -25.25 21.40 10.97
C MET A 1 -26.65 21.96 11.12
N SER A 2 -27.09 22.21 12.36
CA SER A 2 -28.32 22.97 12.62
C SER A 2 -28.10 24.45 12.28
N GLU A 3 -29.14 25.17 11.86
CA GLU A 3 -29.04 26.62 11.55
C GLU A 3 -28.50 27.43 12.73
N ASN A 4 -28.86 27.04 13.96
CA ASN A 4 -28.35 27.67 15.18
C ASN A 4 -26.84 27.41 15.36
N GLY A 5 -26.35 26.20 15.05
CA GLY A 5 -24.93 25.87 15.10
C GLY A 5 -24.11 26.68 14.10
N VAL A 6 -24.60 26.83 12.87
CA VAL A 6 -23.93 27.66 11.84
C VAL A 6 -23.84 29.12 12.28
N ARG A 7 -24.91 29.66 12.89
CA ARG A 7 -24.90 31.03 13.44
C ARG A 7 -23.90 31.18 14.58
N LYS A 8 -23.87 30.25 15.53
CA LYS A 8 -22.89 30.28 16.65
C LYS A 8 -21.46 30.18 16.15
N SER A 9 -21.17 29.31 15.17
CA SER A 9 -19.85 29.21 14.55
C SER A 9 -19.44 30.51 13.85
N ALA A 10 -20.36 31.18 13.16
CA ALA A 10 -20.11 32.48 12.54
C ALA A 10 -19.77 33.57 13.58
N VAL A 11 -20.51 33.63 14.70
CA VAL A 11 -20.24 34.57 15.81
C VAL A 11 -18.88 34.28 16.46
N LEU A 12 -18.56 33.00 16.70
CA LEU A 12 -17.29 32.60 17.28
C LEU A 12 -16.10 32.99 16.38
N LEU A 13 -16.19 32.73 15.08
CA LEU A 13 -15.14 33.11 14.13
C LEU A 13 -14.96 34.62 14.02
N PHE A 14 -16.03 35.41 14.12
CA PHE A 14 -15.93 36.87 14.22
C PHE A 14 -15.17 37.32 15.48
N SER A 15 -15.40 36.64 16.62
CA SER A 15 -14.75 36.98 17.89
C SER A 15 -13.26 36.63 17.94
N LEU A 16 -12.83 35.63 17.15
CA LEU A 16 -11.43 35.18 17.09
C LEU A 16 -10.53 36.10 16.27
N GLY A 17 -11.09 36.87 15.35
CA GLY A 17 -10.34 37.73 14.44
C GLY A 17 -9.99 37.06 13.11
N GLN A 18 -9.54 37.89 12.16
CA GLN A 18 -9.41 37.51 10.76
C GLN A 18 -8.36 36.42 10.53
N ASN A 19 -7.21 36.49 11.21
CA ASN A 19 -6.10 35.56 10.98
C ASN A 19 -6.44 34.17 11.51
N GLU A 20 -7.07 34.12 12.67
CA GLU A 20 -7.47 32.91 13.39
C GLU A 20 -8.63 32.21 12.67
N ALA A 21 -9.60 32.98 12.17
CA ALA A 21 -10.69 32.44 11.37
C ALA A 21 -10.21 31.79 10.05
N VAL A 22 -9.16 32.35 9.43
CA VAL A 22 -8.53 31.77 8.23
C VAL A 22 -7.92 30.41 8.53
N GLU A 23 -7.24 30.25 9.67
CA GLU A 23 -6.69 28.95 10.06
C GLU A 23 -7.80 27.92 10.30
N VAL A 24 -8.93 28.31 10.90
CA VAL A 24 -10.08 27.39 11.07
C VAL A 24 -10.68 26.99 9.72
N PHE A 25 -10.81 27.92 8.76
CA PHE A 25 -11.36 27.63 7.44
C PHE A 25 -10.55 26.60 6.63
N LYS A 26 -9.25 26.46 6.87
CA LYS A 26 -8.42 25.44 6.21
C LYS A 26 -8.86 24.01 6.53
N TYR A 27 -9.54 23.81 7.66
CA TYR A 27 -10.00 22.49 8.11
C TYR A 27 -11.47 22.21 7.76
N LEU A 28 -12.16 23.12 7.07
CA LEU A 28 -13.58 22.99 6.74
C LEU A 28 -13.80 22.63 5.26
N GLY A 29 -14.83 21.85 4.99
CA GLY A 29 -15.21 21.50 3.62
C GLY A 29 -15.86 22.67 2.86
N PRO A 30 -15.88 22.67 1.51
CA PRO A 30 -16.41 23.79 0.70
C PRO A 30 -17.85 24.17 1.03
N LYS A 31 -18.71 23.18 1.34
CA LYS A 31 -20.13 23.40 1.71
C LYS A 31 -20.29 24.02 3.11
N GLU A 32 -19.36 23.75 4.02
CA GLU A 32 -19.38 24.27 5.39
C GLU A 32 -18.86 25.70 5.42
N VAL A 33 -17.76 25.96 4.72
CA VAL A 33 -17.25 27.31 4.45
C VAL A 33 -18.36 28.17 3.86
N GLN A 34 -19.05 27.70 2.81
CA GLN A 34 -20.16 28.46 2.20
C GLN A 34 -21.28 28.79 3.21
N LYS A 35 -21.72 27.81 4.01
CA LYS A 35 -22.79 28.02 5.00
C LYS A 35 -22.39 29.01 6.09
N ILE A 36 -21.17 28.88 6.59
CA ILE A 36 -20.64 29.74 7.66
C ILE A 36 -20.39 31.15 7.12
N SER A 37 -19.83 31.29 5.91
CA SER A 37 -19.63 32.59 5.26
C SER A 37 -20.95 33.32 4.99
N LEU A 38 -22.00 32.62 4.57
CA LEU A 38 -23.34 33.20 4.41
C LEU A 38 -23.92 33.66 5.75
N ALA A 39 -23.74 32.88 6.82
CA ALA A 39 -24.16 33.26 8.16
C ALA A 39 -23.35 34.45 8.69
N MET A 40 -22.05 34.52 8.42
CA MET A 40 -21.19 35.66 8.77
C MET A 40 -21.66 36.94 8.05
N ALA A 41 -21.98 36.84 6.76
CA ALA A 41 -22.48 37.99 5.99
C ALA A 41 -23.87 38.47 6.43
N ALA A 42 -24.68 37.59 7.02
CA ALA A 42 -26.02 37.93 7.51
C ALA A 42 -26.01 38.61 8.90
N ILE A 43 -24.87 38.62 9.59
CA ILE A 43 -24.72 39.24 10.91
C ILE A 43 -24.42 40.73 10.74
N ASN A 44 -25.41 41.58 11.06
CA ASN A 44 -25.31 43.03 10.90
C ASN A 44 -24.86 43.77 12.17
N ASN A 45 -25.17 43.25 13.37
CA ASN A 45 -24.77 43.81 14.65
C ASN A 45 -24.74 42.69 15.70
N LEU A 46 -23.60 42.55 16.39
CA LEU A 46 -23.44 41.65 17.53
C LEU A 46 -23.31 42.48 18.80
N SER A 47 -24.11 42.15 19.82
CA SER A 47 -23.88 42.69 21.16
C SER A 47 -22.73 41.93 21.85
N TYR A 48 -22.07 42.59 22.79
CA TYR A 48 -21.07 41.93 23.65
C TYR A 48 -21.65 40.72 24.39
N GLU A 49 -22.90 40.82 24.85
CA GLU A 49 -23.62 39.74 25.53
C GLU A 49 -23.80 38.51 24.63
N GLN A 50 -24.14 38.70 23.36
CA GLN A 50 -24.28 37.60 22.39
C GLN A 50 -22.95 36.90 22.08
N ILE A 51 -21.85 37.66 22.07
CA ILE A 51 -20.52 37.08 21.86
C ILE A 51 -20.11 36.29 23.11
N ASP A 52 -20.32 36.86 24.30
CA ASP A 52 -19.96 36.23 25.57
C ASP A 52 -20.74 34.93 25.79
N ASP A 53 -22.05 34.91 25.48
CA ASP A 53 -22.89 33.71 25.52
C ASP A 53 -22.35 32.61 24.59
N VAL A 54 -21.99 32.95 23.35
CA VAL A 54 -21.47 31.98 22.37
C VAL A 54 -20.11 31.45 22.77
N VAL A 55 -19.23 32.31 23.31
CA VAL A 55 -17.91 31.90 23.80
C VAL A 55 -18.04 31.03 25.06
N ALA A 56 -18.95 31.36 25.98
CA ALA A 56 -19.24 30.56 27.17
C ALA A 56 -19.80 29.19 26.80
N ASP A 57 -20.75 29.13 25.87
CA ASP A 57 -21.29 27.88 25.33
C ASP A 57 -20.18 27.03 24.68
N PHE A 58 -19.33 27.65 23.85
CA PHE A 58 -18.20 26.96 23.24
C PHE A 58 -17.24 26.40 24.28
N ARG A 59 -16.89 27.19 25.32
CA ARG A 59 -16.05 26.73 26.42
C ARG A 59 -16.67 25.58 27.18
N ASN A 60 -17.99 25.60 27.41
CA ASN A 60 -18.69 24.52 28.10
C ASN A 60 -18.73 23.24 27.25
N GLU A 61 -18.97 23.35 25.94
CA GLU A 61 -18.89 22.20 25.02
C GLU A 61 -17.46 21.66 24.91
N CYS A 62 -16.46 22.55 24.83
CA CYS A 62 -15.06 22.18 24.88
C CYS A 62 -14.70 21.52 26.19
N ASN A 63 -15.16 22.00 27.35
CA ASN A 63 -14.88 21.39 28.65
C ASN A 63 -15.61 20.06 28.85
N ALA A 64 -16.84 19.92 28.33
CA ALA A 64 -17.58 18.66 28.37
C ALA A 64 -16.91 17.58 27.49
N ARG A 65 -16.33 17.98 26.35
CA ARG A 65 -15.54 17.09 25.49
C ARG A 65 -14.09 16.92 25.98
N ALA A 66 -13.50 17.95 26.59
CA ALA A 66 -12.16 17.92 27.17
C ALA A 66 -12.15 17.21 28.53
N SER A 67 -13.28 16.99 29.20
CA SER A 67 -13.31 16.07 30.35
C SER A 67 -12.96 14.62 29.97
N ILE A 68 -12.95 14.30 28.68
CA ILE A 68 -12.47 13.02 28.12
C ILE A 68 -10.98 13.12 27.66
N GLY A 69 -10.40 14.33 27.54
CA GLY A 69 -9.02 14.56 27.06
C GLY A 69 -8.07 15.32 28.00
N ALA A 70 -8.55 15.95 29.07
CA ALA A 70 -7.77 16.68 30.07
C ALA A 70 -7.06 15.72 31.05
N SER A 71 -7.53 14.48 31.14
CA SER A 71 -6.80 13.38 31.78
C SER A 71 -5.44 13.17 31.15
N ASP A 72 -5.32 13.34 29.83
CA ASP A 72 -4.16 12.88 29.08
C ASP A 72 -3.01 13.88 29.16
N GLU A 73 -3.30 15.18 29.21
CA GLU A 73 -2.28 16.22 29.38
C GLU A 73 -1.80 16.30 30.83
N TYR A 74 -2.71 16.16 31.80
CA TYR A 74 -2.34 16.04 33.22
C TYR A 74 -1.54 14.77 33.49
N LEU A 75 -1.99 13.61 32.99
CA LEU A 75 -1.28 12.34 33.09
C LEU A 75 0.07 12.39 32.39
N ARG A 76 0.17 13.04 31.21
CA ARG A 76 1.43 13.28 30.50
C ARG A 76 2.40 14.07 31.36
N ASN A 77 1.98 15.17 31.94
CA ASN A 77 2.85 16.00 32.79
C ASN A 77 3.29 15.22 34.04
N VAL A 78 2.39 14.50 34.70
CA VAL A 78 2.71 13.66 35.87
C VAL A 78 3.68 12.52 35.52
N LEU A 79 3.48 11.83 34.39
CA LEU A 79 4.36 10.74 33.97
C LEU A 79 5.74 11.25 33.55
N ILE A 80 5.83 12.39 32.86
CA ILE A 80 7.10 13.02 32.48
C ILE A 80 7.88 13.43 33.74
N GLU A 81 7.22 14.01 34.73
CA GLU A 81 7.84 14.45 35.98
C GLU A 81 8.30 13.26 36.85
N ALA A 82 7.53 12.16 36.86
CA ALA A 82 7.83 10.99 37.68
C ALA A 82 8.87 10.03 37.06
N LEU A 83 8.91 9.90 35.73
CA LEU A 83 9.65 8.84 35.03
C LEU A 83 10.72 9.37 34.07
N GLY A 84 10.73 10.68 33.80
CA GLY A 84 11.55 11.31 32.78
C GLY A 84 10.92 11.21 31.38
N PRO A 85 11.28 12.12 30.45
CA PRO A 85 10.61 12.31 29.17
C PRO A 85 10.62 11.05 28.30
N ASP A 86 11.74 10.32 28.23
CA ASP A 86 11.89 9.16 27.33
C ASP A 86 11.06 7.93 27.76
N LYS A 87 10.89 7.72 29.07
CA LYS A 87 10.09 6.61 29.61
C LYS A 87 8.61 6.96 29.65
N ALA A 88 8.29 8.22 29.94
CA ALA A 88 6.93 8.73 29.88
C ALA A 88 6.40 8.69 28.45
N ALA A 89 7.19 9.09 27.45
CA ALA A 89 6.80 9.03 26.03
C ALA A 89 6.41 7.61 25.61
N ASN A 90 7.23 6.61 25.94
CA ASN A 90 6.92 5.20 25.62
C ASN A 90 5.67 4.64 26.33
N LEU A 91 5.34 5.13 27.53
CA LEU A 91 4.14 4.71 28.27
C LEU A 91 2.89 5.46 27.79
N LEU A 92 3.03 6.76 27.51
CA LEU A 92 1.98 7.58 26.91
C LEU A 92 1.63 7.08 25.52
N ASP A 93 2.61 6.73 24.70
CA ASP A 93 2.37 6.13 23.38
C ASP A 93 1.55 4.83 23.51
N LYS A 94 1.85 3.99 24.50
CA LYS A 94 1.08 2.76 24.75
C LYS A 94 -0.33 2.99 25.29
N ILE A 95 -0.54 4.05 26.08
CA ILE A 95 -1.84 4.40 26.67
C ILE A 95 -2.73 5.12 25.65
N MET A 96 -2.16 6.03 24.86
CA MET A 96 -2.86 6.82 23.85
C MET A 96 -3.18 6.01 22.59
N GLN A 97 -2.33 5.04 22.20
CA GLN A 97 -2.66 4.06 21.15
C GLN A 97 -3.85 3.15 21.50
N GLY A 98 -4.32 3.15 22.75
CA GLY A 98 -5.49 2.38 23.17
C GLY A 98 -6.84 3.03 22.89
N ASN A 99 -6.90 4.29 22.44
CA ASN A 99 -8.16 5.05 22.39
C ASN A 99 -8.46 5.80 21.10
N ASP A 100 -7.56 5.83 20.12
CA ASP A 100 -7.84 6.45 18.83
C ASP A 100 -7.98 5.38 17.76
N HIS A 101 -9.19 5.35 17.17
CA HIS A 101 -9.67 4.55 16.02
C HIS A 101 -10.45 3.30 16.45
N SER A 102 -11.76 3.46 16.64
CA SER A 102 -12.66 2.30 16.63
C SER A 102 -12.47 1.52 15.33
N GLY A 103 -12.39 0.18 15.38
CA GLY A 103 -12.12 -0.64 14.19
C GLY A 103 -13.05 -0.35 13.01
N ILE A 104 -14.31 0.03 13.29
CA ILE A 104 -15.29 0.48 12.29
C ILE A 104 -14.93 1.85 11.70
N GLU A 105 -14.41 2.78 12.50
CA GLU A 105 -14.02 4.11 12.04
C GLU A 105 -12.79 4.08 11.12
N SER A 106 -11.87 3.14 11.36
CA SER A 106 -10.76 2.88 10.44
C SER A 106 -11.24 2.50 9.03
N LEU A 107 -12.38 1.82 8.90
CA LEU A 107 -12.96 1.48 7.59
C LEU A 107 -13.39 2.71 6.79
N LYS A 108 -13.71 3.84 7.45
CA LYS A 108 -14.09 5.09 6.76
C LYS A 108 -12.94 5.68 5.94
N TRP A 109 -11.71 5.38 6.32
CA TRP A 109 -10.50 5.90 5.69
C TRP A 109 -9.86 4.89 4.72
N MET A 110 -10.43 3.68 4.59
CA MET A 110 -9.95 2.64 3.70
C MET A 110 -10.58 2.79 2.31
N ASP A 111 -9.84 2.35 1.28
CA ASP A 111 -10.45 2.21 -0.04
C ASP A 111 -11.54 1.11 -0.03
N PRO A 112 -12.64 1.28 -0.80
CA PRO A 112 -13.78 0.36 -0.75
C PRO A 112 -13.44 -1.10 -1.04
N SER A 113 -12.47 -1.36 -1.92
CA SER A 113 -11.98 -2.72 -2.21
C SER A 113 -11.33 -3.37 -1.00
N SER A 114 -10.43 -2.65 -0.30
CA SER A 114 -9.75 -3.17 0.89
C SER A 114 -10.71 -3.38 2.05
N ALA A 115 -11.69 -2.48 2.22
CA ALA A 115 -12.74 -2.64 3.22
C ALA A 115 -13.63 -3.86 2.90
N ALA A 116 -13.97 -4.07 1.63
CA ALA A 116 -14.73 -5.24 1.20
C ALA A 116 -13.98 -6.54 1.46
N ASP A 117 -12.69 -6.61 1.14
CA ASP A 117 -11.88 -7.80 1.35
C ASP A 117 -11.71 -8.14 2.83
N LEU A 118 -11.59 -7.14 3.69
CA LEU A 118 -11.47 -7.33 5.14
C LEU A 118 -12.72 -7.97 5.76
N ILE A 119 -13.92 -7.65 5.25
CA ILE A 119 -15.19 -8.13 5.82
C ILE A 119 -15.89 -9.20 4.96
N ARG A 120 -15.29 -9.62 3.84
CA ARG A 120 -15.92 -10.54 2.84
C ARG A 120 -16.30 -11.90 3.42
N HIS A 121 -15.56 -12.38 4.43
CA HIS A 121 -15.78 -13.68 5.06
C HIS A 121 -16.66 -13.61 6.31
N GLU A 122 -17.09 -12.41 6.69
CA GLU A 122 -17.96 -12.22 7.85
C GLU A 122 -19.40 -12.64 7.56
N HIS A 123 -20.13 -12.99 8.62
CA HIS A 123 -21.54 -13.32 8.49
C HIS A 123 -22.35 -12.10 7.99
N PRO A 124 -23.37 -12.25 7.12
CA PRO A 124 -24.12 -11.12 6.57
C PRO A 124 -24.70 -10.15 7.62
N GLN A 125 -25.03 -10.66 8.81
CA GLN A 125 -25.48 -9.85 9.95
C GLN A 125 -24.40 -8.92 10.50
N ILE A 126 -23.14 -9.38 10.54
CA ILE A 126 -21.98 -8.59 10.99
C ILE A 126 -21.69 -7.50 9.96
N ILE A 127 -21.66 -7.86 8.68
CA ILE A 127 -21.49 -6.90 7.58
C ILE A 127 -22.59 -5.83 7.64
N ALA A 128 -23.86 -6.22 7.78
CA ALA A 128 -24.97 -5.27 7.93
C ALA A 128 -24.79 -4.32 9.12
N THR A 129 -24.31 -4.85 10.26
CA THR A 129 -24.00 -4.05 11.46
C THR A 129 -22.91 -3.02 11.18
N ILE A 130 -21.84 -3.41 10.49
CA ILE A 130 -20.75 -2.52 10.10
C ILE A 130 -21.26 -1.41 9.17
N LEU A 131 -22.00 -1.77 8.12
CA LEU A 131 -22.43 -0.84 7.07
C LEU A 131 -23.37 0.26 7.58
N VAL A 132 -24.15 0.01 8.65
CA VAL A 132 -25.02 1.04 9.27
C VAL A 132 -24.23 2.17 9.93
N HIS A 133 -22.95 1.93 10.22
CA HIS A 133 -22.05 2.91 10.82
C HIS A 133 -21.13 3.61 9.79
N LEU A 134 -21.24 3.27 8.51
CA LEU A 134 -20.49 3.88 7.40
C LEU A 134 -21.36 4.83 6.57
N GLU A 135 -20.72 5.73 5.82
CA GLU A 135 -21.45 6.61 4.90
C GLU A 135 -22.10 5.80 3.75
N PRO A 136 -23.31 6.16 3.30
CA PRO A 136 -24.03 5.40 2.27
C PRO A 136 -23.25 5.19 0.97
N ASP A 137 -22.44 6.17 0.57
CA ASP A 137 -21.60 6.12 -0.63
C ASP A 137 -20.51 5.05 -0.52
N LEU A 138 -19.80 5.02 0.62
CA LEU A 138 -18.79 4.02 0.94
C LEU A 138 -19.43 2.62 1.07
N SER A 139 -20.56 2.50 1.77
CA SER A 139 -21.29 1.25 1.90
C SER A 139 -21.75 0.68 0.56
N SER A 140 -22.27 1.52 -0.33
CA SER A 140 -22.62 1.13 -1.71
C SER A 140 -21.41 0.63 -2.49
N SER A 141 -20.29 1.36 -2.38
CA SER A 141 -19.04 1.00 -3.04
C SER A 141 -18.49 -0.34 -2.53
N ILE A 142 -18.51 -0.58 -1.22
CA ILE A 142 -18.11 -1.87 -0.61
C ILE A 142 -19.00 -3.01 -1.11
N LEU A 143 -20.32 -2.83 -1.08
CA LEU A 143 -21.30 -3.85 -1.52
C LEU A 143 -21.14 -4.23 -3.00
N SER A 144 -20.59 -3.33 -3.83
CA SER A 144 -20.35 -3.62 -5.26
C SER A 144 -19.32 -4.74 -5.48
N PHE A 145 -18.43 -4.99 -4.51
CA PHE A 145 -17.42 -6.04 -4.56
C PHE A 145 -17.92 -7.42 -4.09
N PHE A 146 -19.16 -7.50 -3.57
CA PHE A 146 -19.75 -8.76 -3.11
C PHE A 146 -20.56 -9.46 -4.21
N PRO A 147 -20.59 -10.81 -4.23
CA PRO A 147 -21.49 -11.57 -5.08
C PRO A 147 -22.95 -11.17 -4.85
N GLU A 148 -23.76 -11.20 -5.92
CA GLU A 148 -25.14 -10.72 -5.90
C GLU A 148 -25.98 -11.30 -4.76
N ARG A 149 -25.85 -12.61 -4.49
CA ARG A 149 -26.55 -13.28 -3.39
C ARG A 149 -26.19 -12.69 -2.02
N MET A 150 -24.90 -12.53 -1.73
CA MET A 150 -24.41 -11.99 -0.46
C MET A 150 -24.82 -10.52 -0.30
N ARG A 151 -24.66 -9.72 -1.36
CA ARG A 151 -25.08 -8.31 -1.38
C ARG A 151 -26.57 -8.15 -1.03
N ASN A 152 -27.43 -8.94 -1.68
CA ASN A 152 -28.88 -8.88 -1.43
C ASN A 152 -29.25 -9.31 -0.01
N GLU A 153 -28.57 -10.34 0.51
CA GLU A 153 -28.77 -10.80 1.90
C GLU A 153 -28.36 -9.73 2.91
N VAL A 154 -27.20 -9.10 2.73
CA VAL A 154 -26.74 -7.98 3.58
C VAL A 154 -27.72 -6.81 3.52
N LEU A 155 -28.21 -6.43 2.34
CA LEU A 155 -29.17 -5.33 2.18
C LEU A 155 -30.48 -5.58 2.94
N ILE A 156 -31.03 -6.81 2.89
CA ILE A 156 -32.22 -7.19 3.66
C ILE A 156 -31.94 -7.01 5.16
N ARG A 157 -30.80 -7.51 5.65
CA ARG A 157 -30.43 -7.42 7.07
C ARG A 157 -30.23 -5.97 7.52
N THR A 158 -29.63 -5.12 6.70
CA THR A 158 -29.48 -3.68 6.95
C THR A 158 -30.84 -3.00 7.07
N ALA A 159 -31.78 -3.33 6.18
CA ALA A 159 -33.12 -2.75 6.18
C ALA A 159 -33.97 -3.19 7.39
N THR A 160 -33.74 -4.40 7.92
CA THR A 160 -34.47 -4.94 9.08
C THR A 160 -33.75 -4.76 10.41
N LEU A 161 -32.66 -3.99 10.45
CA LEU A 161 -31.86 -3.81 11.67
C LEU A 161 -32.54 -2.81 12.62
N GLU A 162 -33.15 -3.30 13.71
CA GLU A 162 -33.84 -2.46 14.70
C GLU A 162 -32.91 -1.84 15.75
N GLY A 163 -31.68 -2.36 15.89
CA GLY A 163 -30.68 -1.85 16.81
C GLY A 163 -29.63 -2.91 17.15
N VAL A 164 -28.46 -2.46 17.61
CA VAL A 164 -27.34 -3.34 18.00
C VAL A 164 -26.98 -3.04 19.45
N GLN A 165 -26.82 -4.09 20.26
CA GLN A 165 -26.46 -3.92 21.66
C GLN A 165 -25.08 -3.24 21.77
N PRO A 166 -24.90 -2.23 22.64
CA PRO A 166 -23.63 -1.51 22.80
C PRO A 166 -22.44 -2.41 23.17
N GLN A 167 -22.69 -3.57 23.78
CA GLN A 167 -21.66 -4.55 24.08
C GLN A 167 -21.17 -5.28 22.83
N ALA A 168 -22.09 -5.72 21.96
CA ALA A 168 -21.75 -6.37 20.69
C ALA A 168 -20.99 -5.44 19.73
N LEU A 169 -21.31 -4.13 19.74
CA LEU A 169 -20.56 -3.13 18.96
C LEU A 169 -19.12 -2.94 19.47
N ARG A 170 -18.89 -3.07 20.78
CA ARG A 170 -17.54 -3.00 21.36
C ARG A 170 -16.72 -4.22 20.97
N GLU A 171 -17.27 -5.41 21.13
CA GLU A 171 -16.61 -6.66 20.71
C GLU A 171 -16.27 -6.65 19.21
N LEU A 172 -17.19 -6.17 18.37
CA LEU A 172 -16.95 -6.01 16.94
C LEU A 172 -15.81 -5.03 16.65
N ASN A 173 -15.77 -3.89 17.35
CA ASN A 173 -14.68 -2.93 17.21
C ASN A 173 -13.34 -3.51 17.62
N ASP A 174 -13.27 -4.25 18.73
CA ASP A 174 -12.02 -4.85 19.21
C ASP A 174 -11.47 -5.87 18.20
N VAL A 175 -12.35 -6.70 17.63
CA VAL A 175 -11.98 -7.68 16.59
C VAL A 175 -11.49 -6.96 15.32
N LEU A 176 -12.19 -5.92 14.86
CA LEU A 176 -11.79 -5.16 13.68
C LEU A 176 -10.46 -4.43 13.92
N THR A 177 -10.25 -3.83 15.09
CA THR A 177 -8.98 -3.19 15.46
C THR A 177 -7.84 -4.21 15.48
N GLN A 178 -8.08 -5.42 15.99
CA GLN A 178 -7.07 -6.49 15.95
C GLN A 178 -6.72 -6.91 14.52
N LEU A 179 -7.71 -7.08 13.64
CA LEU A 179 -7.49 -7.39 12.23
C LEU A 179 -6.70 -6.28 11.53
N LEU A 180 -7.03 -5.02 11.81
CA LEU A 180 -6.37 -3.86 11.22
C LEU A 180 -4.95 -3.65 11.74
N SER A 181 -4.70 -3.88 13.03
CA SER A 181 -3.37 -3.81 13.64
C SER A 181 -2.42 -4.89 13.09
N GLY A 182 -2.96 -6.05 12.68
CA GLY A 182 -2.22 -7.05 11.90
C GLY A 182 -2.03 -6.69 10.42
N SER A 183 -2.86 -5.78 9.89
CA SER A 183 -2.92 -5.42 8.46
C SER A 183 -2.03 -4.22 8.08
N ASP A 184 -1.53 -3.43 9.03
CA ASP A 184 -0.59 -2.32 8.73
C ASP A 184 0.79 -2.80 8.24
N ARG A 185 1.05 -4.12 8.23
CA ARG A 185 2.17 -4.72 7.47
C ARG A 185 1.87 -4.94 5.98
N ILE A 186 0.67 -4.64 5.50
CA ILE A 186 0.22 -4.97 4.14
C ILE A 186 -0.42 -3.75 3.47
N LYS A 187 0.16 -2.55 3.62
CA LYS A 187 -0.12 -1.46 2.68
C LYS A 187 0.84 -1.52 1.49
N LYS A 188 0.32 -2.14 0.42
CA LYS A 188 0.55 -1.83 -1.00
C LYS A 188 2.00 -1.71 -1.46
N SER A 189 2.58 -2.86 -1.78
CA SER A 189 3.28 -2.99 -3.06
C SER A 189 2.24 -3.43 -4.10
N ALA A 190 1.63 -2.49 -4.83
CA ALA A 190 0.86 -2.80 -6.05
C ALA A 190 1.73 -3.37 -7.19
N SER A 191 2.91 -3.90 -6.85
CA SER A 191 3.90 -4.56 -7.69
C SER A 191 4.28 -5.97 -7.14
N GLY A 192 3.69 -6.41 -6.01
CA GLY A 192 4.34 -7.38 -5.11
C GLY A 192 3.93 -8.85 -5.21
N GLY A 193 2.93 -9.25 -6.01
CA GLY A 193 2.57 -10.66 -6.16
C GLY A 193 3.51 -11.39 -7.12
N VAL A 194 3.64 -10.85 -8.33
CA VAL A 194 4.39 -11.46 -9.44
C VAL A 194 5.85 -11.72 -9.08
N GLY A 195 6.52 -10.76 -8.43
CA GLY A 195 7.92 -10.91 -8.00
C GLY A 195 8.09 -11.98 -6.93
N LEU A 196 7.26 -11.96 -5.89
CA LEU A 196 7.28 -12.96 -4.84
C LEU A 196 6.93 -14.36 -5.37
N THR A 197 5.95 -14.47 -6.28
CA THR A 197 5.60 -15.74 -6.92
C THR A 197 6.76 -16.25 -7.79
N ALA A 198 7.45 -15.37 -8.51
CA ALA A 198 8.65 -15.75 -9.26
C ALA A 198 9.77 -16.26 -8.33
N GLU A 199 10.01 -15.59 -7.19
CA GLU A 199 10.98 -16.05 -6.19
C GLU A 199 10.57 -17.40 -5.59
N ILE A 200 9.31 -17.58 -5.21
CA ILE A 200 8.78 -18.85 -4.69
C ILE A 200 8.99 -19.96 -5.72
N LEU A 201 8.61 -19.74 -6.98
CA LEU A 201 8.78 -20.72 -8.04
C LEU A 201 10.26 -21.05 -8.29
N ASN A 202 11.14 -20.05 -8.26
CA ASN A 202 12.60 -20.24 -8.34
C ASN A 202 13.14 -21.11 -7.19
N PHE A 203 12.56 -21.03 -5.98
CA PHE A 203 12.93 -21.88 -4.85
C PHE A 203 12.31 -23.29 -4.90
N MET A 204 11.19 -23.46 -5.61
CA MET A 204 10.49 -24.75 -5.71
C MET A 204 11.20 -25.73 -6.66
N GLY A 205 11.83 -25.22 -7.73
CA GLY A 205 12.69 -25.97 -8.65
C GLY A 205 12.00 -27.07 -9.49
N GLY A 206 12.63 -27.40 -10.62
CA GLY A 206 12.38 -28.62 -11.42
C GLY A 206 10.94 -28.82 -11.89
N ASN A 207 10.40 -30.02 -11.66
CA ASN A 207 9.08 -30.43 -12.17
C ASN A 207 7.90 -29.69 -11.51
N VAL A 208 8.06 -29.25 -10.25
CA VAL A 208 6.99 -28.58 -9.51
C VAL A 208 6.83 -27.14 -9.99
N GLU A 209 7.94 -26.47 -10.26
CA GLU A 209 7.98 -25.16 -10.92
C GLU A 209 7.27 -25.21 -12.29
N ALA A 210 7.67 -26.15 -13.15
CA ALA A 210 7.11 -26.28 -14.50
C ALA A 210 5.60 -26.60 -14.48
N SER A 211 5.16 -27.47 -13.58
CA SER A 211 3.74 -27.80 -13.41
C SER A 211 2.93 -26.61 -12.90
N ALA A 212 3.47 -25.86 -11.93
CA ALA A 212 2.79 -24.68 -11.38
C ALA A 212 2.69 -23.56 -12.44
N LEU A 213 3.76 -23.32 -13.20
CA LEU A 213 3.76 -22.32 -14.27
C LEU A 213 2.80 -22.71 -15.41
N SER A 214 2.69 -23.99 -15.75
CA SER A 214 1.72 -24.49 -16.73
C SER A 214 0.28 -24.26 -16.27
N PHE A 215 -0.02 -24.53 -15.00
CA PHE A 215 -1.36 -24.29 -14.43
C PHE A 215 -1.70 -22.79 -14.41
N ILE A 216 -0.75 -21.95 -14.03
CA ILE A 216 -0.93 -20.48 -14.08
C ILE A 216 -1.17 -20.02 -15.52
N ARG A 217 -0.47 -20.59 -16.51
CA ARG A 217 -0.61 -20.24 -17.93
C ARG A 217 -1.97 -20.63 -18.51
N GLU A 218 -2.56 -21.75 -18.08
CA GLU A 218 -3.92 -22.14 -18.46
C GLU A 218 -4.97 -21.20 -17.89
N TYR A 219 -4.74 -20.69 -16.69
CA TYR A 219 -5.66 -19.76 -16.01
C TYR A 219 -5.54 -18.32 -16.54
N ASP A 220 -4.30 -17.81 -16.65
CA ASP A 220 -3.97 -16.46 -17.10
C ASP A 220 -2.60 -16.44 -17.81
N PRO A 221 -2.58 -16.41 -19.16
CA PRO A 221 -1.35 -16.37 -19.95
C PRO A 221 -0.49 -15.12 -19.71
N GLU A 222 -1.11 -13.96 -19.48
CA GLU A 222 -0.37 -12.71 -19.24
C GLU A 222 0.29 -12.70 -17.87
N LEU A 223 -0.39 -13.23 -16.84
CA LEU A 223 0.18 -13.41 -15.51
C LEU A 223 1.36 -14.38 -15.52
N ALA A 224 1.22 -15.53 -16.21
CA ALA A 224 2.30 -16.49 -16.36
C ALA A 224 3.53 -15.85 -17.02
N GLN A 225 3.33 -15.06 -18.08
CA GLN A 225 4.43 -14.35 -18.74
C GLN A 225 5.09 -13.33 -17.81
N ARG A 226 4.31 -12.56 -17.04
CA ARG A 226 4.85 -11.59 -16.07
C ARG A 226 5.66 -12.26 -14.96
N ILE A 227 5.22 -13.42 -14.47
CA ILE A 227 5.95 -14.22 -13.47
C ILE A 227 7.23 -14.77 -14.08
N GLN A 228 7.15 -15.34 -15.28
CA GLN A 228 8.30 -15.91 -15.98
C GLN A 228 9.35 -14.84 -16.36
N ASP A 229 8.94 -13.61 -16.66
CA ASP A 229 9.83 -12.46 -16.87
C ASP A 229 10.56 -12.05 -15.57
N LYS A 230 10.01 -12.37 -14.39
CA LYS A 230 10.63 -12.10 -13.08
C LYS A 230 11.47 -13.26 -12.55
N MET A 231 11.25 -14.48 -13.03
CA MET A 231 12.00 -15.67 -12.61
C MET A 231 13.44 -15.68 -13.14
N PHE A 232 13.66 -15.13 -14.34
CA PHE A 232 14.97 -15.10 -14.98
C PHE A 232 15.47 -13.67 -15.15
N VAL A 233 16.24 -13.20 -14.17
CA VAL A 233 16.85 -11.87 -14.15
C VAL A 233 18.18 -11.93 -14.92
N PHE A 234 18.58 -10.83 -15.56
CA PHE A 234 19.83 -10.78 -16.33
C PHE A 234 21.07 -11.20 -15.54
N GLU A 235 21.09 -10.93 -14.23
CA GLU A 235 22.17 -11.36 -13.33
C GLU A 235 22.26 -12.90 -13.18
N ASN A 236 21.22 -13.68 -13.51
CA ASN A 236 21.29 -15.14 -13.50
C ASN A 236 22.24 -15.71 -14.57
N ILE A 237 22.70 -14.89 -15.53
CA ILE A 237 23.80 -15.28 -16.44
C ILE A 237 25.07 -15.66 -15.65
N LEU A 238 25.26 -15.14 -14.43
CA LEU A 238 26.35 -15.53 -13.55
C LEU A 238 26.35 -17.02 -13.20
N ASP A 239 25.18 -17.66 -13.16
CA ASP A 239 25.04 -19.07 -12.79
C ASP A 239 25.20 -20.02 -14.00
N ILE A 240 25.32 -19.48 -15.22
CA ILE A 240 25.51 -20.26 -16.46
C ILE A 240 26.98 -20.66 -16.61
N ASP A 241 27.25 -21.86 -17.14
CA ASP A 241 28.61 -22.33 -17.41
C ASP A 241 29.28 -21.56 -18.57
N ASP A 242 30.62 -21.54 -18.56
CA ASP A 242 31.42 -20.76 -19.52
C ASP A 242 31.17 -21.18 -20.98
N ARG A 243 30.91 -22.47 -21.26
CA ARG A 243 30.65 -22.96 -22.63
C ARG A 243 29.30 -22.49 -23.14
N SER A 244 28.29 -22.48 -22.27
CA SER A 244 26.97 -21.93 -22.57
C SER A 244 27.04 -20.42 -22.83
N ILE A 245 27.83 -19.66 -22.04
CA ILE A 245 28.06 -18.23 -22.29
C ILE A 245 28.71 -17.98 -23.64
N GLN A 246 29.74 -18.74 -24.01
CA GLN A 246 30.37 -18.60 -25.32
C GLN A 246 29.39 -18.86 -26.47
N THR A 247 28.39 -19.70 -26.26
CA THR A 247 27.34 -19.98 -27.26
C THR A 247 26.36 -18.81 -27.35
N ILE A 248 25.92 -18.27 -26.20
CA ILE A 248 25.10 -17.06 -26.14
C ILE A 248 25.78 -15.88 -26.85
N LEU A 249 27.07 -15.66 -26.59
CA LEU A 249 27.84 -14.55 -27.16
C LEU A 249 28.00 -14.61 -28.69
N ARG A 250 27.76 -15.76 -29.34
CA ARG A 250 27.76 -15.87 -30.80
C ARG A 250 26.45 -15.39 -31.44
N GLU A 251 25.36 -15.47 -30.70
CA GLU A 251 24.01 -15.11 -31.16
C GLU A 251 23.60 -13.68 -30.79
N VAL A 252 24.35 -13.04 -29.88
CA VAL A 252 24.10 -11.67 -29.42
C VAL A 252 24.92 -10.65 -30.21
N GLN A 253 24.29 -9.57 -30.67
CA GLN A 253 24.97 -8.49 -31.37
C GLN A 253 25.80 -7.62 -30.40
N SER A 254 27.00 -7.21 -30.82
CA SER A 254 27.91 -6.41 -29.99
C SER A 254 27.29 -5.11 -29.48
N ASP A 255 26.55 -4.38 -30.33
CA ASP A 255 25.91 -3.11 -29.94
C ASP A 255 24.85 -3.29 -28.84
N SER A 256 24.08 -4.37 -28.92
CA SER A 256 23.09 -4.76 -27.90
C SER A 256 23.78 -5.12 -26.59
N LEU A 257 24.87 -5.90 -26.66
CA LEU A 257 25.66 -6.30 -25.50
C LEU A 257 26.28 -5.10 -24.76
N VAL A 258 26.79 -4.09 -25.48
CA VAL A 258 27.33 -2.86 -24.89
C VAL A 258 26.28 -2.15 -24.03
N ILE A 259 25.04 -2.03 -24.53
CA ILE A 259 23.95 -1.36 -23.83
C ILE A 259 23.47 -2.21 -22.65
N ALA A 260 23.29 -3.53 -22.84
CA ALA A 260 22.81 -4.42 -21.79
C ALA A 260 23.75 -4.53 -20.57
N LEU A 261 25.06 -4.40 -20.80
CA LEU A 261 26.08 -4.41 -19.74
C LEU A 261 26.21 -3.07 -18.99
N LYS A 262 25.54 -2.00 -19.43
CA LYS A 262 25.47 -0.75 -18.66
C LYS A 262 24.54 -0.97 -17.47
N GLY A 263 25.07 -0.89 -16.26
CA GLY A 263 24.29 -1.07 -15.02
C GLY A 263 24.31 -2.48 -14.45
N THR A 264 25.10 -3.40 -15.00
CA THR A 264 25.31 -4.74 -14.43
C THR A 264 26.44 -4.76 -13.40
N SER A 265 26.47 -5.80 -12.57
CA SER A 265 27.56 -6.08 -11.64
C SER A 265 28.93 -6.19 -12.36
N THR A 266 30.01 -5.87 -11.64
CA THR A 266 31.38 -6.06 -12.14
C THR A 266 31.65 -7.52 -12.47
N ASP A 267 31.13 -8.43 -11.63
CA ASP A 267 31.32 -9.87 -11.74
C ASP A 267 30.71 -10.40 -13.04
N LEU A 268 29.51 -9.92 -13.41
CA LEU A 268 28.87 -10.29 -14.66
C LEU A 268 29.67 -9.80 -15.88
N LYS A 269 30.20 -8.57 -15.82
CA LYS A 269 31.07 -8.04 -16.89
C LYS A 269 32.33 -8.88 -17.03
N GLU A 270 32.99 -9.21 -15.93
CA GLU A 270 34.19 -10.05 -15.96
C GLU A 270 33.92 -11.45 -16.52
N LYS A 271 32.79 -12.06 -16.12
CA LYS A 271 32.38 -13.37 -16.65
C LYS A 271 32.15 -13.32 -18.16
N ILE A 272 31.57 -12.24 -18.68
CA ILE A 272 31.40 -12.03 -20.12
C ILE A 272 32.75 -11.83 -20.81
N PHE A 273 33.62 -10.94 -20.29
CA PHE A 273 34.93 -10.68 -20.88
C PHE A 273 35.82 -11.92 -20.93
N ARG A 274 35.78 -12.76 -19.88
CA ARG A 274 36.57 -14.01 -19.83
C ARG A 274 36.15 -15.03 -20.88
N ASN A 275 34.90 -14.97 -21.32
CA ASN A 275 34.33 -15.87 -22.32
C ASN A 275 34.41 -15.31 -23.76
N MET A 276 35.09 -14.18 -23.96
CA MET A 276 35.37 -13.59 -25.26
C MET A 276 36.83 -13.80 -25.67
N SER A 277 37.13 -13.63 -26.95
CA SER A 277 38.53 -13.49 -27.37
C SER A 277 39.11 -12.19 -26.82
N GLN A 278 40.42 -12.15 -26.57
CA GLN A 278 41.09 -10.97 -26.00
C GLN A 278 40.78 -9.69 -26.77
N ARG A 279 40.84 -9.75 -28.11
CA ARG A 279 40.51 -8.61 -28.99
C ARG A 279 39.04 -8.17 -28.85
N ALA A 280 38.10 -9.11 -28.79
CA ALA A 280 36.69 -8.78 -28.68
C ALA A 280 36.33 -8.20 -27.30
N ALA A 281 36.97 -8.70 -26.24
CA ALA A 281 36.83 -8.14 -24.90
C ALA A 281 37.41 -6.71 -24.80
N GLU A 282 38.56 -6.45 -25.41
CA GLU A 282 39.16 -5.10 -25.50
C GLU A 282 38.23 -4.14 -26.25
N MET A 283 37.74 -4.51 -27.43
CA MET A 283 36.78 -3.69 -28.18
C MET A 283 35.51 -3.40 -27.37
N LEU A 284 34.94 -4.42 -26.72
CA LEU A 284 33.74 -4.25 -25.90
C LEU A 284 33.97 -3.29 -24.72
N ARG A 285 35.16 -3.30 -24.10
CA ARG A 285 35.50 -2.37 -23.02
C ARG A 285 35.61 -0.93 -23.54
N ASP A 286 36.30 -0.72 -24.64
CA ASP A 286 36.44 0.59 -25.27
C ASP A 286 35.07 1.16 -25.69
N ASP A 287 34.20 0.30 -26.25
CA ASP A 287 32.83 0.66 -26.59
C ASP A 287 32.02 1.00 -25.33
N LEU A 288 32.19 0.26 -24.23
CA LEU A 288 31.51 0.55 -22.96
C LEU A 288 31.95 1.88 -22.34
N GLU A 289 33.24 2.22 -22.44
CA GLU A 289 33.78 3.49 -21.93
C GLU A 289 33.36 4.68 -22.80
N SER A 290 33.38 4.50 -24.12
CA SER A 290 32.99 5.55 -25.07
C SER A 290 31.49 5.78 -25.14
N LYS A 291 30.66 4.77 -24.83
CA LYS A 291 29.20 4.91 -24.77
C LYS A 291 28.82 5.83 -23.61
N GLY A 292 28.20 6.95 -23.94
CA GLY A 292 27.65 7.91 -22.99
C GLY A 292 26.53 7.34 -22.10
N PRO A 293 25.90 8.18 -21.27
CA PRO A 293 24.78 7.76 -20.43
C PRO A 293 23.61 7.25 -21.29
N VAL A 294 23.14 6.05 -20.97
CA VAL A 294 21.98 5.40 -21.60
C VAL A 294 20.80 5.38 -20.62
N LYS A 295 19.57 5.40 -21.14
CA LYS A 295 18.38 5.34 -20.28
C LYS A 295 18.22 3.93 -19.70
N LEU A 296 17.80 3.84 -18.43
CA LEU A 296 17.54 2.56 -17.78
C LEU A 296 16.55 1.69 -18.58
N SER A 297 15.51 2.30 -19.17
CA SER A 297 14.54 1.60 -20.01
C SER A 297 15.14 0.97 -21.27
N GLU A 298 16.19 1.57 -21.83
CA GLU A 298 16.90 1.03 -23.00
C GLU A 298 17.77 -0.15 -22.59
N VAL A 299 18.44 -0.05 -21.43
CA VAL A 299 19.19 -1.17 -20.83
C VAL A 299 18.29 -2.36 -20.58
N GLU A 300 17.14 -2.15 -19.92
CA GLU A 300 16.18 -3.21 -19.61
C GLU A 300 15.61 -3.86 -20.89
N ALA A 301 15.39 -3.08 -21.95
CA ALA A 301 14.94 -3.61 -23.23
C ALA A 301 15.99 -4.54 -23.87
N GLU A 302 17.25 -4.11 -23.92
CA GLU A 302 18.35 -4.91 -24.48
C GLU A 302 18.63 -6.16 -23.64
N GLN A 303 18.60 -6.04 -22.31
CA GLN A 303 18.68 -7.20 -21.42
C GLN A 303 17.55 -8.20 -21.70
N LYS A 304 16.32 -7.72 -21.91
CA LYS A 304 15.18 -8.59 -22.25
C LYS A 304 15.38 -9.31 -23.58
N GLU A 305 15.89 -8.64 -24.61
CA GLU A 305 16.19 -9.29 -25.90
C GLU A 305 17.27 -10.37 -25.75
N ILE A 306 18.34 -10.11 -25.00
CA ILE A 306 19.37 -11.13 -24.74
C ILE A 306 18.78 -12.31 -23.96
N LEU A 307 17.92 -12.08 -22.96
CA LEU A 307 17.28 -13.17 -22.21
C LEU A 307 16.36 -14.03 -23.10
N LYS A 308 15.73 -13.46 -24.13
CA LYS A 308 14.99 -14.25 -25.13
C LYS A 308 15.92 -15.16 -25.93
N VAL A 309 17.10 -14.68 -26.31
CA VAL A 309 18.12 -15.51 -27.00
C VAL A 309 18.57 -16.64 -26.08
N VAL A 310 18.90 -16.34 -24.83
CA VAL A 310 19.28 -17.33 -23.82
C VAL A 310 18.20 -18.40 -23.66
N ARG A 311 16.93 -18.00 -23.51
CA ARG A 311 15.81 -18.94 -23.37
C ARG A 311 15.64 -19.81 -24.62
N LYS A 312 15.70 -19.22 -25.81
CA LYS A 312 15.61 -19.98 -27.07
C LYS A 312 16.71 -21.04 -27.17
N LEU A 313 17.95 -20.69 -26.82
CA LEU A 313 19.07 -21.63 -26.82
C LEU A 313 18.89 -22.74 -25.77
N ALA A 314 18.27 -22.45 -24.63
CA ALA A 314 17.96 -23.44 -23.60
C ALA A 314 16.83 -24.39 -24.04
N ASP A 315 15.77 -23.85 -24.63
CA ASP A 315 14.64 -24.62 -25.19
C ASP A 315 15.11 -25.54 -26.33
N ASP A 316 16.07 -25.08 -27.14
CA ASP A 316 16.73 -25.87 -28.19
C ASP A 316 17.75 -26.89 -27.64
N GLY A 317 17.97 -26.92 -26.32
CA GLY A 317 18.91 -27.83 -25.65
C GLY A 317 20.38 -27.51 -25.90
N GLN A 318 20.71 -26.33 -26.41
CA GLN A 318 22.09 -25.91 -26.72
C GLN A 318 22.85 -25.40 -25.50
N ILE A 319 22.14 -24.90 -24.49
CA ILE A 319 22.70 -24.43 -23.23
C ILE A 319 21.92 -24.98 -22.04
N VAL A 320 22.57 -25.07 -20.89
CA VAL A 320 21.92 -25.46 -19.62
C VAL A 320 21.87 -24.22 -18.73
N LEU A 321 20.66 -23.85 -18.29
CA LEU A 321 20.48 -22.80 -17.29
C LEU A 321 20.77 -23.41 -15.92
N GLY A 322 21.73 -22.85 -15.18
CA GLY A 322 22.15 -23.38 -13.89
C GLY A 322 20.96 -23.52 -12.94
N SER A 323 20.60 -24.75 -12.55
CA SER A 323 19.57 -24.97 -11.55
C SER A 323 20.12 -24.57 -10.18
N LYS A 324 19.50 -23.59 -9.53
CA LYS A 324 19.65 -23.42 -8.08
C LYS A 324 18.56 -24.26 -7.41
N GLY A 325 18.82 -25.57 -7.31
CA GLY A 325 18.00 -26.49 -6.53
C GLY A 325 17.52 -27.69 -7.35
N GLY A 326 18.27 -28.78 -7.27
CA GLY A 326 17.90 -30.05 -7.86
C GLY A 326 19.15 -30.87 -8.14
N ASP A 327 19.50 -31.72 -7.18
CA ASP A 327 20.47 -32.80 -7.32
C ASP A 327 19.96 -33.81 -8.37
N GLU A 328 20.05 -33.46 -9.65
CA GLU A 328 20.02 -34.44 -10.73
C GLU A 328 21.44 -34.99 -10.89
N GLY A 329 21.73 -35.95 -10.02
CA GLY A 329 22.91 -36.79 -10.15
C GLY A 329 22.97 -37.39 -11.56
N LEU A 330 24.03 -37.04 -12.28
CA LEU A 330 24.49 -37.83 -13.42
C LEU A 330 24.93 -39.19 -12.87
N ILE A 331 24.30 -40.25 -13.35
CA ILE A 331 24.79 -41.63 -13.21
C ILE A 331 25.53 -41.97 -14.51
N GLU A 332 26.66 -42.68 -14.38
CA GLU A 332 27.54 -43.16 -15.47
C GLU A 332 26.81 -43.77 -16.68
#